data_AF-A0A1J5N0N9-F1
#
_entry.id   AF-A0A1J5N0N9-F1
#
_cell.length_a   1.000
_cell.length_b   1.000
_cell.length_c   1.000
_cell.angle_alpha   90.00
_cell.angle_beta   90.00
_cell.angle_gamma   90.00
#
_symmetry.space_group_name_H-M   'P 1'
#
loop_
_entity.id
_entity.type
_entity.pdbx_description
1 polymer ?
#
loop_
_entity_poly.entity_id
_entity_poly.type
_entity_poly.pdbx_seq_one_letter_code
_entity_poly.pdbx_strand_id
1 'polypeptide(L)'
;MMLKKTLKINGVEVSKIVNRNERRVAGLIPEILEEYYKDYIFEDLDIQDIYALALNLLPAAYAQAGSIVLSDRISDYELRSQIRKAVERVLDNPTRASG
;
A
#
# COMPACT_ATOMS: atom_id res chain seq x y z
N MET A 1 22.53 -7.06 -3.45
CA MET A 1 21.74 -7.01 -4.71
C MET A 1 20.74 -8.16 -4.66
N MET A 2 19.46 -7.89 -4.40
CA MET A 2 18.44 -8.94 -4.30
C MET A 2 17.95 -9.27 -5.72
N LEU A 3 18.13 -10.51 -6.16
CA LEU A 3 17.61 -10.99 -7.44
C LEU A 3 16.08 -10.92 -7.40
N LYS A 4 15.49 -9.94 -8.11
CA LYS A 4 14.04 -9.84 -8.24
C LYS A 4 13.56 -11.03 -9.08
N LYS A 5 12.93 -12.02 -8.44
CA LYS A 5 12.42 -13.23 -9.10
C LYS A 5 11.45 -12.82 -10.22
N THR A 6 11.76 -13.21 -11.46
CA THR A 6 10.91 -12.90 -12.62
C THR A 6 9.64 -13.74 -12.57
N LEU A 7 8.51 -13.10 -12.31
CA LEU A 7 7.18 -13.67 -12.46
C LEU A 7 6.81 -13.78 -13.95
N LYS A 8 6.47 -15.00 -14.39
CA LYS A 8 6.05 -15.30 -15.76
C LYS A 8 4.73 -16.06 -15.78
N ILE A 9 3.86 -15.74 -16.74
CA ILE A 9 2.61 -16.47 -17.03
C ILE A 9 2.72 -16.96 -18.48
N ASN A 10 2.70 -18.27 -18.71
CA ASN A 10 2.83 -18.87 -20.05
C ASN A 10 4.02 -18.32 -20.86
N GLY A 11 5.17 -18.11 -20.21
CA GLY A 11 6.37 -17.54 -20.84
C GLY A 11 6.41 -16.01 -20.94
N VAL A 12 5.30 -15.32 -20.69
CA VAL A 12 5.22 -13.85 -20.70
C VAL A 12 5.68 -13.27 -19.36
N GLU A 13 6.62 -12.33 -19.39
CA GLU A 13 7.09 -11.62 -18.19
C GLU A 13 6.04 -10.61 -17.70
N VAL A 14 5.53 -10.79 -16.48
CA VAL A 14 4.53 -9.90 -15.86
C VAL A 14 5.07 -9.09 -14.68
N SER A 15 6.36 -9.23 -14.37
CA SER A 15 7.04 -8.58 -13.23
C SER A 15 7.08 -7.05 -13.30
N LYS A 16 6.72 -6.49 -14.46
CA LYS A 16 6.66 -5.05 -14.73
C LYS A 16 5.27 -4.46 -14.52
N ILE A 17 4.26 -5.29 -14.27
CA ILE A 17 2.92 -4.85 -13.92
C ILE A 17 2.91 -4.53 -12.42
N VAL A 18 2.73 -3.26 -12.08
CA VAL A 18 2.78 -2.78 -10.69
C VAL A 18 1.56 -1.94 -10.37
N ASN A 19 1.10 -1.99 -9.12
CA ASN A 19 0.02 -1.14 -8.67
C ASN A 19 0.58 0.27 -8.42
N ARG A 20 0.05 1.27 -9.13
CA ARG A 20 0.52 2.66 -9.03
C ARG A 20 0.26 3.29 -7.67
N ASN A 21 -0.70 2.75 -6.92
CA ASN A 21 -1.02 3.24 -5.57
C ASN A 21 0.07 2.87 -4.57
N GLU A 22 0.86 1.81 -4.80
CA GLU A 22 1.92 1.36 -3.89
C GLU A 22 2.87 2.49 -3.48
N ARG A 23 3.40 3.22 -4.47
CA ARG A 23 4.33 4.33 -4.21
C ARG A 23 3.65 5.50 -3.52
N ARG A 24 2.40 5.80 -3.86
CA ARG A 24 1.64 6.92 -3.26
C ARG A 24 1.31 6.62 -1.80
N VAL A 25 0.83 5.41 -1.52
CA VAL A 25 0.50 4.95 -0.17
C VAL A 25 1.76 4.93 0.70
N ALA A 26 2.86 4.35 0.22
CA ALA A 26 4.12 4.31 0.96
C ALA A 26 4.65 5.72 1.32
N GLY A 27 4.46 6.71 0.45
CA GLY A 27 4.85 8.09 0.72
C GLY A 27 3.95 8.80 1.74
N LEU A 28 2.65 8.49 1.76
CA LEU A 28 1.68 9.16 2.62
C LEU A 28 1.57 8.58 4.03
N ILE A 29 1.91 7.30 4.23
CA ILE A 29 1.83 6.66 5.54
C ILE A 29 2.61 7.46 6.60
N PRO A 30 3.92 7.79 6.41
CA PRO A 30 4.68 8.53 7.42
C PRO A 30 4.05 9.88 7.78
N GLU A 31 3.55 10.62 6.78
CA GLU A 31 2.88 11.91 7.00
C GLU A 31 1.62 11.75 7.85
N ILE A 32 0.81 10.74 7.56
CA ILE A 32 -0.45 10.49 8.28
C ILE A 32 -0.18 10.04 9.72
N LEU A 33 0.83 9.19 9.93
CA LEU A 33 1.19 8.75 11.26
C LEU A 33 1.69 9.93 12.11
N GLU A 34 2.54 10.79 11.56
CA GLU A 34 3.02 12.01 12.23
C GLU A 34 1.87 13.00 12.53
N GLU A 35 0.97 13.22 11.57
CA GLU A 35 -0.10 14.22 11.68
C GLU A 35 -1.21 13.80 12.67
N TYR A 36 -1.59 12.52 12.68
CA TYR A 36 -2.79 12.05 13.39
C TYR A 36 -2.51 11.03 14.50
N TYR A 37 -1.37 10.34 14.48
CA TYR A 37 -1.09 9.19 15.36
C TYR A 37 0.27 9.28 16.07
N LYS A 38 0.81 10.50 16.25
CA LYS A 38 2.13 10.75 16.87
C LYS A 38 2.32 10.14 18.26
N ASP A 39 1.23 9.89 18.99
CA ASP A 39 1.25 9.35 20.35
C ASP A 39 1.28 7.81 20.37
N TYR A 40 1.24 7.15 19.20
CA TYR A 40 1.32 5.70 19.06
C TYR A 40 2.74 5.26 18.65
N ILE A 41 3.15 4.11 19.15
CA ILE A 41 4.38 3.44 18.73
C ILE A 41 3.97 2.30 17.79
N PHE A 42 4.36 2.40 16.53
CA PHE A 42 4.12 1.37 15.52
C PHE A 42 5.34 0.48 15.36
N GLU A 43 5.14 -0.83 15.43
CA GLU A 43 6.15 -1.83 15.09
C GLU A 43 6.21 -2.05 13.57
N ASP A 44 7.28 -2.68 13.09
CA ASP A 44 7.47 -2.97 11.67
C ASP A 44 6.30 -3.75 11.06
N LEU A 45 5.66 -4.64 11.84
CA LEU A 45 4.48 -5.40 11.40
C LEU A 45 3.25 -4.51 11.26
N ASP A 46 3.04 -3.55 12.16
CA ASP A 46 1.91 -2.63 12.06
C ASP A 46 2.02 -1.80 10.78
N ILE A 47 3.23 -1.31 10.45
CA ILE A 47 3.46 -0.54 9.22
C ILE A 47 3.20 -1.40 7.98
N GLN A 48 3.61 -2.67 8.00
CA GLN A 48 3.35 -3.61 6.90
C GLN A 48 1.86 -3.89 6.75
N ASP A 49 1.14 -4.11 7.85
CA ASP A 49 -0.29 -4.38 7.86
C ASP A 49 -1.10 -3.15 7.42
N ILE A 50 -0.74 -1.96 7.89
CA ILE A 50 -1.34 -0.68 7.44
C ILE A 50 -1.16 -0.54 5.93
N TYR A 51 0.05 -0.77 5.42
CA TYR A 51 0.34 -0.68 3.99
C TYR A 51 -0.48 -1.67 3.17
N ALA A 52 -0.50 -2.95 3.57
CA ALA A 52 -1.25 -3.99 2.88
C ALA A 52 -2.76 -3.72 2.91
N LEU A 53 -3.29 -3.34 4.06
CA LEU A 53 -4.70 -3.07 4.25
C LEU A 53 -5.15 -1.82 3.49
N ALA A 54 -4.34 -0.76 3.48
CA ALA A 54 -4.61 0.43 2.68
C ALA A 54 -4.70 0.10 1.19
N LEU A 55 -3.79 -0.73 0.66
CA LEU A 55 -3.85 -1.17 -0.74
C LEU A 55 -5.08 -2.03 -1.05
N ASN A 56 -5.50 -2.88 -0.12
CA ASN A 56 -6.71 -3.70 -0.25
C ASN A 56 -8.00 -2.87 -0.23
N LEU A 57 -7.99 -1.71 0.44
CA LEU A 57 -9.12 -0.78 0.49
C LEU A 57 -9.26 0.08 -0.78
N LEU A 58 -8.20 0.16 -1.59
CA LEU A 58 -8.18 1.00 -2.78
C LEU A 58 -8.58 0.21 -4.04
N PRO A 59 -9.20 0.86 -5.04
CA PRO A 59 -9.35 0.26 -6.36
C PRO A 59 -7.96 -0.09 -6.92
N ALA A 60 -7.85 -1.29 -7.47
CA ALA A 60 -6.63 -1.75 -8.11
C ALA A 60 -6.27 -0.85 -9.29
N ALA A 61 -5.06 -0.27 -9.26
CA ALA A 61 -4.59 0.68 -10.28
C ALA A 61 -3.30 0.19 -10.96
N TYR A 62 -3.34 -1.03 -11.48
CA TYR A 62 -2.19 -1.64 -12.17
C TYR A 62 -1.85 -0.93 -13.47
N ALA A 63 -0.56 -0.74 -13.71
CA ALA A 63 -0.06 -0.21 -14.97
C ALA A 63 1.04 -1.10 -15.54
N GLN A 64 1.05 -1.22 -16.87
CA GLN A 64 2.09 -1.87 -17.63
C GLN A 64 2.96 -0.80 -18.32
N ALA A 65 4.27 -1.00 -18.35
CA ALA A 65 5.16 -0.14 -19.13
C ALA A 65 4.73 -0.14 -20.60
N GLY A 66 4.31 1.02 -21.13
CA GLY A 66 3.89 1.20 -22.53
C GLY A 66 2.38 1.21 -22.80
N SER A 67 1.51 1.01 -21.81
CA SER A 67 0.05 1.10 -22.00
C SER A 67 -0.48 2.52 -21.79
N ILE A 68 -1.44 2.95 -22.64
CA ILE A 68 -2.17 4.21 -22.48
C ILE A 68 -2.97 4.17 -21.17
N VAL A 69 -2.73 5.14 -20.30
CA VAL A 69 -3.36 5.25 -18.99
C VAL A 69 -4.77 5.83 -19.15
N LEU A 70 -5.80 5.01 -18.90
CA LEU A 70 -7.15 5.50 -18.64
C LEU A 70 -7.16 6.16 -17.24
N SER A 71 -7.45 7.46 -17.22
CA SER A 71 -7.26 8.36 -16.08
C SER A 71 -8.48 8.36 -15.16
N ASP A 72 -8.63 7.32 -14.35
CA ASP A 72 -9.41 7.39 -13.10
C ASP A 72 -8.45 7.31 -11.92
N ARG A 73 -7.70 8.40 -11.71
CA ARG A 73 -6.83 8.53 -10.54
C ARG A 73 -7.67 8.86 -9.32
N ILE A 74 -7.60 8.01 -8.31
CA ILE A 74 -8.06 8.37 -6.96
C ILE A 74 -7.37 9.65 -6.50
N SER A 75 -8.15 10.56 -5.91
CA SER A 75 -7.64 11.81 -5.34
C SER A 75 -6.78 11.52 -4.10
N ASP A 76 -5.86 12.43 -3.77
CA ASP A 76 -5.06 12.30 -2.55
C ASP A 76 -5.93 12.33 -1.29
N TYR A 77 -7.04 13.07 -1.31
CA TYR A 77 -8.01 13.08 -0.21
C TYR A 77 -8.56 11.68 0.08
N GLU A 78 -9.02 10.98 -0.96
CA GLU A 78 -9.54 9.61 -0.81
C GLU A 78 -8.43 8.65 -0.39
N LEU A 79 -7.23 8.80 -0.94
CA LEU A 79 -6.07 8.00 -0.58
C LEU A 79 -5.74 8.13 0.92
N ARG A 80 -5.66 9.38 1.44
CA ARG A 80 -5.43 9.65 2.87
C ARG A 80 -6.56 9.09 3.73
N SER A 81 -7.81 9.21 3.29
CA SER A 81 -8.98 8.66 3.98
C SER A 81 -8.90 7.14 4.15
N GLN A 82 -8.53 6.40 3.10
CA GLN A 82 -8.41 4.95 3.16
C GLN A 82 -7.19 4.49 3.98
N ILE A 83 -6.08 5.24 3.95
CA ILE A 83 -4.92 4.95 4.81
C ILE A 83 -5.30 5.11 6.29
N ARG A 84 -5.99 6.20 6.68
CA ARG A 84 -6.46 6.35 8.06
C ARG A 84 -7.37 5.21 8.50
N LYS A 85 -8.32 4.79 7.65
CA LYS A 85 -9.15 3.60 7.93
C LYS A 85 -8.33 2.33 8.13
N ALA A 86 -7.22 2.17 7.40
CA ALA A 86 -6.31 1.05 7.60
C ALA A 86 -5.59 1.15 8.96
N VAL A 87 -5.11 2.34 9.33
CA VAL A 87 -4.48 2.59 10.65
C VAL A 87 -5.44 2.23 11.78
N GLU A 88 -6.66 2.77 11.78
CA GLU A 88 -7.66 2.46 12.82
C GLU A 88 -7.91 0.95 12.93
N ARG A 89 -8.04 0.24 11.81
CA ARG A 89 -8.28 -1.20 11.83
C ARG A 89 -7.12 -2.02 12.42
N VAL A 90 -5.88 -1.61 12.16
CA VAL A 90 -4.68 -2.25 12.71
C VAL A 90 -4.57 -1.97 14.21
N LEU A 91 -4.87 -0.74 14.65
CA LEU A 91 -4.92 -0.39 16.06
C LEU A 91 -6.03 -1.15 16.80
N ASP A 92 -7.20 -1.33 16.18
CA ASP A 92 -8.34 -2.08 16.73
C ASP A 92 -8.11 -3.59 16.80
N ASN A 93 -7.28 -4.13 15.89
CA ASN A 93 -6.98 -5.57 15.79
C ASN A 93 -5.48 -5.78 15.69
N PRO A 94 -4.71 -5.48 16.74
CA PRO A 94 -3.26 -5.54 16.66
C PRO A 94 -2.84 -6.98 16.41
N THR A 95 -2.11 -7.20 15.31
CA THR A 95 -1.52 -8.50 14.94
C THR A 95 -0.33 -8.78 15.87
N ARG A 96 -0.56 -8.80 17.19
CA ARG A 96 0.44 -9.27 18.13
C ARG A 96 0.58 -10.76 17.88
N ALA A 97 1.74 -11.17 17.37
CA ALA A 97 2.18 -12.55 17.47
C ALA A 97 2.03 -12.91 18.95
N SER A 98 0.99 -13.69 19.26
CA SER A 98 0.85 -14.29 20.58
C SER A 98 2.11 -15.13 20.77
N GLY A 99 2.93 -14.73 21.75
CA GLY A 99 4.06 -15.54 22.20
C GLY A 99 3.60 -16.90 22.72
#